data_AF-A0A2W5NS37-F1
#
_entry.id   AF-A0A2W5NS37-F1
#
_cell.length_a   1.000
_cell.length_b   1.000
_cell.length_c   1.000
_cell.angle_alpha   90.00
_cell.angle_beta   90.00
_cell.angle_gamma   90.00
#
_symmetry.space_group_name_H-M   'P 1'
#
loop_
_entity.id
_entity.type
_entity.pdbx_description
1 polymer ?
#
loop_
_entity_poly.entity_id
_entity_poly.type
_entity_poly.pdbx_seq_one_letter_code
_entity_poly.pdbx_strand_id
1 'polypeptide(L)'
;LRVSVDPSTLAYTVTIDASLQRPAGTQRSGTLVSQGDCRYASGESGAVFSFGAGGALLGGVNAAAGGGFVPLLAFQNTFENSGSPAVFNPVAGIYDVAGIQYGAGGSATRYAASSRVRNAGTFQHCQDASTGGFMTYDASCTSTAKGYLAYDTTRNAFDLMVTPPTGGAATTGGTPGGSVVFGQVGAVTVPLFLIRESATSFGLRLYAPQSPLAPGAADGRFATATSAGTHGTASVMGTAFDLDGSTGVLAYDSPVLGVAQSAGTAAGQLIHTAGLLGILPDAGAAFQLGIRN
;
A
#
# COMPACT_ATOMS: atom_id res chain seq x y z
N LEU A 1 -12.01 -0.11 5.73
CA LEU A 1 -12.31 -1.44 5.19
C LEU A 1 -11.96 -2.42 6.29
N ARG A 2 -12.86 -3.35 6.59
CA ARG A 2 -12.66 -4.39 7.59
C ARG A 2 -12.84 -5.75 6.92
N VAL A 3 -11.96 -6.70 7.25
CA VAL A 3 -12.07 -8.08 6.79
C VAL A 3 -12.28 -8.96 8.01
N SER A 4 -13.32 -9.78 7.98
CA SER A 4 -13.54 -10.86 8.93
C SER A 4 -13.38 -12.18 8.20
N VAL A 5 -12.67 -13.12 8.80
CA VAL A 5 -12.56 -14.50 8.33
C VAL A 5 -12.79 -15.41 9.52
N ASP A 6 -13.77 -16.29 9.42
CA ASP A 6 -13.99 -17.36 10.39
C ASP A 6 -12.96 -18.47 10.12
N PRO A 7 -12.04 -18.76 11.05
CA PRO A 7 -10.98 -19.75 10.84
C PRO A 7 -11.51 -21.20 10.74
N SER A 8 -12.72 -21.47 11.25
CA SER A 8 -13.31 -22.82 11.25
C SER A 8 -14.04 -23.15 9.95
N THR A 9 -14.74 -22.16 9.39
CA THR A 9 -15.54 -22.34 8.17
C THR A 9 -14.88 -21.73 6.93
N LEU A 10 -13.84 -20.91 7.12
CA LEU A 10 -13.23 -20.08 6.10
C LEU A 10 -14.22 -19.12 5.42
N ALA A 11 -15.37 -18.84 6.06
CA ALA A 11 -16.28 -17.81 5.62
C ALA A 11 -15.64 -16.44 5.82
N TYR A 12 -15.67 -15.60 4.78
CA TYR A 12 -15.16 -14.24 4.85
C TYR A 12 -16.28 -13.22 4.66
N THR A 13 -16.08 -12.05 5.27
CA THR A 13 -16.85 -10.84 4.98
C THR A 13 -15.90 -9.65 4.89
N VAL A 14 -15.88 -9.00 3.74
CA VAL A 14 -15.24 -7.70 3.54
C VAL A 14 -16.29 -6.61 3.67
N THR A 15 -16.14 -5.73 4.66
CA THR A 15 -16.98 -4.55 4.86
C THR A 15 -16.26 -3.30 4.39
N ILE A 16 -16.91 -2.56 3.49
CA ILE A 16 -16.38 -1.33 2.89
C ILE A 16 -16.88 -0.15 3.72
N ASP A 17 -16.11 0.26 4.73
CA ASP A 17 -16.52 1.32 5.66
C ASP A 17 -16.51 2.72 5.04
N ALA A 18 -15.60 2.97 4.10
CA ALA A 18 -15.47 4.26 3.42
C ALA A 18 -15.04 4.06 1.96
N SER A 19 -15.86 4.54 1.03
CA SER A 19 -15.58 4.55 -0.41
C SER A 19 -16.38 5.67 -1.06
N LEU A 20 -15.84 6.21 -2.15
CA LEU A 20 -16.58 7.10 -3.05
C LEU A 20 -17.16 6.35 -4.25
N GLN A 21 -16.83 5.06 -4.39
CA GLN A 21 -17.30 4.19 -5.46
C GLN A 21 -18.47 3.31 -5.02
N ARG A 22 -18.70 3.20 -3.71
CA ARG A 22 -19.74 2.36 -3.11
C ARG A 22 -20.33 3.01 -1.86
N PRO A 23 -21.59 2.72 -1.54
CA PRO A 23 -22.16 3.08 -0.24
C PRO A 23 -21.34 2.52 0.93
N ALA A 24 -21.18 3.31 1.99
CA ALA A 24 -20.57 2.85 3.23
C ALA A 24 -21.34 1.66 3.82
N GLY A 25 -20.61 0.70 4.36
CA GLY A 25 -21.17 -0.54 4.92
C GLY A 25 -21.47 -1.62 3.87
N THR A 26 -21.18 -1.40 2.58
CA THR A 26 -21.30 -2.45 1.56
C THR A 26 -20.49 -3.67 1.97
N GLN A 27 -21.13 -4.84 1.97
CA GLN A 27 -20.51 -6.11 2.32
C GLN A 27 -20.30 -7.01 1.10
N ARG A 28 -19.21 -7.77 1.14
CA ARG A 28 -18.84 -8.79 0.17
C ARG A 28 -18.44 -10.03 0.94
N SER A 29 -19.19 -11.12 0.77
CA SER A 29 -19.02 -12.33 1.57
C SER A 29 -18.96 -13.56 0.70
N GLY A 30 -18.31 -14.60 1.22
CA GLY A 30 -18.19 -15.89 0.58
C GLY A 30 -17.40 -16.86 1.45
N THR A 31 -16.89 -17.91 0.83
CA THR A 31 -16.05 -18.91 1.49
C THR A 31 -14.72 -19.04 0.77
N LEU A 32 -13.64 -19.06 1.53
CA LEU A 32 -12.28 -19.24 1.01
C LEU A 32 -12.00 -20.74 0.80
N VAL A 33 -11.49 -21.10 -0.38
CA VAL A 33 -11.15 -22.48 -0.74
C VAL A 33 -9.64 -22.63 -0.81
N SER A 34 -9.06 -23.50 0.03
CA SER A 34 -7.61 -23.66 0.12
C SER A 34 -6.98 -24.07 -1.22
N GLN A 35 -5.85 -23.44 -1.54
CA GLN A 35 -4.99 -23.76 -2.68
C GLN A 35 -3.58 -24.20 -2.25
N GLY A 36 -3.35 -24.40 -0.94
CA GLY A 36 -2.01 -24.61 -0.36
C GLY A 36 -1.25 -23.29 -0.13
N ASP A 37 -0.08 -23.37 0.52
CA ASP A 37 0.83 -22.23 0.76
C ASP A 37 0.15 -20.97 1.35
N CYS A 38 -0.81 -21.15 2.26
CA CYS A 38 -1.61 -20.07 2.86
C CYS A 38 -2.41 -19.22 1.84
N ARG A 39 -2.69 -19.78 0.66
CA ARG A 39 -3.49 -19.18 -0.41
C ARG A 39 -4.86 -19.82 -0.51
N TYR A 40 -5.86 -19.00 -0.81
CA TYR A 40 -7.24 -19.42 -0.85
C TYR A 40 -7.99 -18.72 -2.00
N ALA A 41 -8.63 -19.50 -2.86
CA ALA A 41 -9.53 -18.97 -3.87
C ALA A 41 -10.77 -18.35 -3.22
N SER A 42 -11.32 -17.31 -3.85
CA SER A 42 -12.55 -16.65 -3.42
C SER A 42 -13.53 -16.48 -4.60
N GLY A 43 -14.77 -16.15 -4.28
CA GLY A 43 -15.78 -15.77 -5.28
C GLY A 43 -15.60 -14.36 -5.85
N GLU A 44 -14.57 -13.62 -5.46
CA GLU A 44 -14.33 -12.24 -5.90
C GLU A 44 -13.61 -12.19 -7.26
N SER A 45 -14.28 -12.62 -8.34
CA SER A 45 -13.77 -12.47 -9.73
C SER A 45 -12.36 -13.04 -9.94
N GLY A 46 -12.06 -14.18 -9.32
CA GLY A 46 -10.74 -14.83 -9.42
C GLY A 46 -9.68 -14.29 -8.46
N ALA A 47 -10.06 -13.43 -7.50
CA ALA A 47 -9.16 -13.03 -6.43
C ALA A 47 -8.74 -14.21 -5.55
N VAL A 48 -7.48 -14.20 -5.14
CA VAL A 48 -6.89 -15.17 -4.22
C VAL A 48 -6.50 -14.42 -2.94
N PHE A 49 -6.97 -14.92 -1.80
CA PHE A 49 -6.63 -14.43 -0.49
C PHE A 49 -5.37 -15.17 -0.02
N SER A 50 -4.36 -14.43 0.39
CA SER A 50 -3.07 -14.94 0.86
C SER A 50 -2.80 -14.40 2.26
N PHE A 51 -2.69 -15.29 3.23
CA PHE A 51 -2.38 -14.95 4.61
C PHE A 51 -0.87 -15.00 4.79
N GLY A 52 -0.27 -13.84 5.04
CA GLY A 52 1.17 -13.76 5.24
C GLY A 52 1.57 -13.82 6.70
N ALA A 53 2.87 -14.01 6.91
CA ALA A 53 3.46 -13.91 8.23
C ALA A 53 3.21 -12.53 8.87
N GLY A 54 3.12 -12.50 10.19
CA GLY A 54 2.94 -11.24 10.95
C GLY A 54 1.53 -10.66 10.91
N GLY A 55 0.53 -11.39 10.41
CA GLY A 55 -0.88 -10.98 10.49
C GLY A 55 -1.34 -10.06 9.37
N ALA A 56 -0.64 -10.01 8.23
CA ALA A 56 -1.12 -9.33 7.04
C ALA A 56 -1.93 -10.27 6.14
N LEU A 57 -2.88 -9.70 5.40
CA LEU A 57 -3.75 -10.39 4.46
C LEU A 57 -3.76 -9.62 3.14
N LEU A 58 -3.31 -10.27 2.06
CA LEU A 58 -3.52 -9.79 0.70
C LEU A 58 -4.72 -10.51 0.09
N GLY A 59 -5.59 -9.80 -0.61
CA GLY A 59 -6.72 -10.40 -1.29
C GLY A 59 -7.25 -9.51 -2.40
N GLY A 60 -8.52 -9.71 -2.75
CA GLY A 60 -9.20 -8.86 -3.72
C GLY A 60 -10.69 -8.81 -3.47
N VAL A 61 -11.30 -7.72 -3.90
CA VAL A 61 -12.76 -7.54 -3.94
C VAL A 61 -13.13 -7.19 -5.37
N ASN A 62 -14.26 -7.66 -5.87
CA ASN A 62 -14.77 -7.29 -7.19
C ASN A 62 -14.63 -5.79 -7.42
N ALA A 63 -14.35 -5.36 -8.64
CA ALA A 63 -14.33 -3.93 -8.95
C ALA A 63 -15.73 -3.31 -8.78
N ALA A 64 -15.81 -2.01 -8.49
CA ALA A 64 -17.10 -1.32 -8.29
C ALA A 64 -17.88 -1.17 -9.60
N ALA A 65 -17.14 -1.12 -10.71
CA ALA A 65 -17.62 -1.11 -12.06
C ALA A 65 -16.63 -1.93 -12.93
N GLY A 66 -17.10 -2.44 -14.06
CA GLY A 66 -16.31 -3.32 -14.93
C GLY A 66 -16.22 -4.76 -14.41
N GLY A 67 -15.25 -5.52 -14.94
CA GLY A 67 -14.95 -6.89 -14.52
C GLY A 67 -13.69 -6.97 -13.64
N GLY A 68 -13.41 -8.15 -13.11
CA GLY A 68 -12.19 -8.42 -12.31
C GLY A 68 -12.30 -7.98 -10.85
N PHE A 69 -11.15 -7.91 -10.18
CA PHE A 69 -11.02 -7.52 -8.77
C PHE A 69 -10.03 -6.37 -8.59
N VAL A 70 -10.17 -5.63 -7.50
CA VAL A 70 -9.20 -4.65 -7.02
C VAL A 70 -8.46 -5.26 -5.83
N PRO A 71 -7.11 -5.20 -5.79
CA PRO A 71 -6.35 -5.70 -4.65
C PRO A 71 -6.76 -5.04 -3.34
N LEU A 72 -6.81 -5.82 -2.27
CA LEU A 72 -6.99 -5.33 -0.92
C LEU A 72 -5.83 -5.81 -0.05
N LEU A 73 -5.34 -4.94 0.83
CA LEU A 73 -4.41 -5.28 1.89
C LEU A 73 -5.09 -4.97 3.22
N ALA A 74 -5.09 -5.95 4.12
CA ALA A 74 -5.64 -5.84 5.47
C ALA A 74 -4.62 -6.35 6.49
N PHE A 75 -4.80 -5.92 7.73
CA PHE A 75 -3.94 -6.27 8.85
C PHE A 75 -4.80 -6.79 9.99
N GLN A 76 -4.31 -7.81 10.68
CA GLN A 76 -4.95 -8.36 11.88
C GLN A 76 -4.99 -7.32 12.99
N ASN A 77 -3.90 -6.57 13.15
CA ASN A 77 -3.77 -5.50 14.13
C ASN A 77 -3.41 -4.19 13.43
N THR A 78 -3.85 -3.07 13.99
CA THR A 78 -3.53 -1.73 13.53
C THR A 78 -3.08 -0.89 14.72
N PHE A 79 -2.16 0.04 14.49
CA PHE A 79 -1.85 1.06 15.47
C PHE A 79 -3.11 1.89 15.75
N GLU A 80 -3.54 1.89 17.02
CA GLU A 80 -4.66 2.68 17.49
C GLU A 80 -4.14 3.85 18.34
N ASN A 81 -4.69 5.04 18.09
CA ASN A 81 -4.27 6.28 18.74
C ASN A 81 -5.42 6.95 19.52
N SER A 82 -6.41 6.18 19.95
CA SER A 82 -7.61 6.71 20.61
C SER A 82 -7.30 7.43 21.92
N GLY A 83 -6.30 6.97 22.68
CA GLY A 83 -5.88 7.59 23.95
C GLY A 83 -5.03 8.85 23.82
N SER A 84 -4.45 9.12 22.64
CA SER A 84 -3.51 10.23 22.43
C SER A 84 -3.54 10.78 21.00
N PRO A 85 -4.71 11.15 20.44
CA PRO A 85 -4.95 11.29 18.99
C PRO A 85 -4.07 12.32 18.26
N ALA A 86 -3.37 13.19 18.99
CA ALA A 86 -2.41 14.15 18.45
C ALA A 86 -0.95 13.66 18.41
N VAL A 87 -0.65 12.46 18.92
CA VAL A 87 0.71 11.92 19.04
C VAL A 87 0.92 10.79 18.04
N PHE A 88 1.85 11.00 17.11
CA PHE A 88 2.18 10.07 16.03
C PHE A 88 3.61 9.49 16.12
N ASN A 89 4.26 9.58 17.28
CA ASN A 89 5.65 9.13 17.47
C ASN A 89 5.92 7.70 16.94
N PRO A 90 5.03 6.70 17.14
CA PRO A 90 5.28 5.34 16.65
C PRO A 90 5.29 5.19 15.13
N VAL A 91 4.75 6.17 14.40
CA VAL A 91 4.58 6.14 12.94
C VAL A 91 5.25 7.31 12.24
N ALA A 92 6.02 8.11 12.98
CA ALA A 92 6.77 9.21 12.43
C ALA A 92 8.09 8.70 11.84
N GLY A 93 8.41 9.17 10.63
CA GLY A 93 9.55 8.65 9.89
C GLY A 93 9.67 9.28 8.51
N ILE A 94 10.74 8.89 7.80
CA ILE A 94 10.92 9.15 6.38
C ILE A 94 10.74 7.82 5.65
N TYR A 95 9.97 7.85 4.58
CA TYR A 95 9.54 6.66 3.86
C TYR A 95 9.74 6.83 2.36
N ASP A 96 10.10 5.75 1.69
CA ASP A 96 9.82 5.56 0.27
C ASP A 96 8.37 5.12 0.12
N VAL A 97 7.71 5.65 -0.91
CA VAL A 97 6.29 5.44 -1.15
C VAL A 97 6.11 4.86 -2.54
N ALA A 98 5.59 3.64 -2.62
CA ALA A 98 5.19 3.00 -3.87
C ALA A 98 3.69 2.79 -3.88
N GLY A 99 3.05 3.01 -5.02
CA GLY A 99 1.62 2.85 -5.10
C GLY A 99 1.05 3.09 -6.48
N ILE A 100 -0.24 3.38 -6.48
CA ILE A 100 -1.02 3.60 -7.67
C ILE A 100 -2.03 4.71 -7.45
N GLN A 101 -2.25 5.48 -8.51
CA GLN A 101 -3.33 6.44 -8.62
C GLN A 101 -4.18 6.08 -9.84
N TYR A 102 -5.49 5.99 -9.64
CA TYR A 102 -6.47 5.95 -10.71
C TYR A 102 -6.97 7.36 -10.93
N GLY A 103 -6.90 7.83 -12.18
CA GLY A 103 -7.41 9.14 -12.57
C GLY A 103 -8.76 9.08 -13.27
N ALA A 104 -9.24 10.24 -13.72
CA ALA A 104 -10.44 10.34 -14.55
C ALA A 104 -10.33 9.40 -15.77
N GLY A 105 -11.39 8.63 -16.04
CA GLY A 105 -11.39 7.59 -17.08
C GLY A 105 -10.86 6.22 -16.62
N GLY A 106 -10.48 6.05 -15.35
CA GLY A 106 -10.08 4.76 -14.78
C GLY A 106 -8.66 4.33 -15.14
N SER A 107 -7.87 5.19 -15.79
CA SER A 107 -6.46 4.92 -16.09
C SER A 107 -5.66 4.81 -14.81
N ALA A 108 -4.90 3.73 -14.69
CA ALA A 108 -4.03 3.43 -13.57
C ALA A 108 -2.62 3.95 -13.84
N THR A 109 -2.10 4.80 -12.95
CA THR A 109 -0.78 5.40 -13.05
C THR A 109 0.06 5.05 -11.83
N ARG A 110 1.31 4.64 -12.06
CA ARG A 110 2.26 4.34 -10.99
C ARG A 110 2.50 5.59 -10.13
N TYR A 111 2.65 5.39 -8.82
CA TYR A 111 3.00 6.46 -7.87
C TYR A 111 4.29 6.08 -7.15
N ALA A 112 5.30 6.95 -7.26
CA ALA A 112 6.55 6.84 -6.52
C ALA A 112 6.88 8.21 -5.91
N ALA A 113 7.30 8.22 -4.65
CA ALA A 113 7.66 9.43 -3.91
C ALA A 113 8.53 9.08 -2.70
N SER A 114 9.05 10.10 -2.03
CA SER A 114 9.34 10.02 -0.60
C SER A 114 8.27 10.70 0.23
N SER A 115 8.20 10.35 1.51
CA SER A 115 7.34 11.02 2.46
C SER A 115 7.94 11.18 3.83
N ARG A 116 7.72 12.33 4.46
CA ARG A 116 7.91 12.53 5.89
C ARG A 116 6.57 12.51 6.59
N VAL A 117 6.39 11.60 7.56
CA VAL A 117 5.34 11.68 8.58
C VAL A 117 5.96 12.22 9.86
N ARG A 118 5.34 13.24 10.46
CA ARG A 118 5.84 13.92 11.67
C ARG A 118 5.04 13.50 12.90
N ASN A 119 5.64 13.66 14.08
CA ASN A 119 5.01 13.35 15.37
C ASN A 119 3.68 14.08 15.60
N ALA A 120 3.49 15.24 14.95
CA ALA A 120 2.26 16.03 14.99
C ALA A 120 1.16 15.53 14.02
N GLY A 121 1.37 14.39 13.35
CA GLY A 121 0.41 13.85 12.37
C GLY A 121 0.41 14.56 11.03
N THR A 122 1.33 15.50 10.78
CA THR A 122 1.48 16.13 9.46
C THR A 122 2.34 15.27 8.55
N PHE A 123 2.02 15.28 7.26
CA PHE A 123 2.81 14.60 6.24
C PHE A 123 3.23 15.55 5.12
N GLN A 124 4.31 15.19 4.45
CA GLN A 124 4.75 15.80 3.20
C GLN A 124 5.18 14.67 2.26
N HIS A 125 4.70 14.69 1.03
CA HIS A 125 5.21 13.88 -0.07
C HIS A 125 6.11 14.74 -0.94
N CYS A 126 7.14 14.11 -1.49
CA CYS A 126 8.09 14.71 -2.41
C CYS A 126 8.31 13.75 -3.57
N GLN A 127 8.11 14.23 -4.79
CA GLN A 127 8.45 13.49 -6.01
C GLN A 127 9.62 14.18 -6.68
N ASP A 128 10.51 13.39 -7.27
CA ASP A 128 11.56 13.93 -8.13
C ASP A 128 10.91 14.74 -9.25
N ALA A 129 11.28 16.02 -9.39
CA ALA A 129 10.60 16.91 -10.33
C ALA A 129 10.88 16.57 -11.80
N SER A 130 11.95 15.83 -12.08
CA SER A 130 12.35 15.45 -13.44
C SER A 130 11.71 14.15 -13.92
N THR A 131 11.53 13.20 -13.02
CA THR A 131 11.02 11.85 -13.32
C THR A 131 9.62 11.59 -12.78
N GLY A 132 9.13 12.40 -11.83
CA GLY A 132 7.93 12.12 -11.05
C GLY A 132 8.07 10.91 -10.11
N GLY A 133 9.30 10.47 -9.85
CA GLY A 133 9.62 9.23 -9.16
C GLY A 133 10.09 9.38 -7.71
N PHE A 134 10.73 8.33 -7.21
CA PHE A 134 11.42 8.33 -5.92
C PHE A 134 12.49 9.43 -5.85
N MET A 135 12.63 10.03 -4.67
CA MET A 135 13.72 10.96 -4.36
C MET A 135 14.07 10.85 -2.88
N THR A 136 15.30 11.18 -2.50
CA THR A 136 15.63 11.40 -1.09
C THR A 136 14.74 12.51 -0.56
N TYR A 137 14.15 12.32 0.61
CA TYR A 137 13.26 13.32 1.19
C TYR A 137 13.98 14.68 1.33
N ASP A 138 13.36 15.70 0.76
CA ASP A 138 13.77 17.09 0.86
C ASP A 138 12.59 17.92 1.37
N ALA A 139 12.77 18.63 2.49
CA ALA A 139 11.74 19.50 3.03
C ALA A 139 11.34 20.63 2.06
N SER A 140 12.23 20.99 1.13
CA SER A 140 12.08 22.06 0.14
C SER A 140 11.71 21.54 -1.26
N CYS A 141 11.34 20.26 -1.41
CA CYS A 141 10.99 19.69 -2.70
C CYS A 141 9.88 20.48 -3.41
N THR A 142 10.04 20.73 -4.70
CA THR A 142 9.11 21.55 -5.50
C THR A 142 7.83 20.80 -5.84
N SER A 143 7.95 19.52 -6.22
CA SER A 143 6.80 18.64 -6.43
C SER A 143 6.37 18.04 -5.09
N THR A 144 5.47 18.75 -4.40
CA THR A 144 5.05 18.38 -3.05
C THR A 144 3.54 18.34 -2.86
N ALA A 145 3.10 17.37 -2.06
CA ALA A 145 1.77 17.32 -1.48
C ALA A 145 1.88 17.31 0.05
N LYS A 146 1.03 18.06 0.74
CA LYS A 146 1.07 18.22 2.20
C LYS A 146 -0.29 17.97 2.81
N GLY A 147 -0.28 17.70 4.10
CA GLY A 147 -1.51 17.54 4.85
C GLY A 147 -1.29 17.06 6.27
N TYR A 148 -2.38 16.59 6.88
CA TYR A 148 -2.36 16.02 8.21
C TYR A 148 -3.31 14.83 8.35
N LEU A 149 -3.09 14.08 9.43
CA LEU A 149 -3.85 12.92 9.83
C LEU A 149 -4.72 13.26 11.03
N ALA A 150 -6.01 12.94 10.96
CA ALA A 150 -6.95 13.11 12.06
C ALA A 150 -7.54 11.76 12.44
N TYR A 151 -7.45 11.37 13.70
CA TYR A 151 -8.04 10.11 14.14
C TYR A 151 -9.57 10.22 14.28
N ASP A 152 -10.30 9.34 13.61
CA ASP A 152 -11.76 9.18 13.73
C ASP A 152 -12.08 7.97 14.61
N THR A 153 -12.58 8.24 15.82
CA THR A 153 -12.96 7.22 16.81
C THR A 153 -14.15 6.37 16.40
N THR A 154 -15.02 6.86 15.50
CA THR A 154 -16.20 6.13 15.01
C THR A 154 -15.79 5.05 14.02
N ARG A 155 -14.75 5.32 13.22
CA ARG A 155 -14.23 4.39 12.20
C ARG A 155 -12.99 3.63 12.63
N ASN A 156 -12.39 3.97 13.78
CA ASN A 156 -11.09 3.48 14.22
C ASN A 156 -10.06 3.57 13.08
N ALA A 157 -9.97 4.75 12.48
CA ALA A 157 -9.13 5.00 11.31
C ALA A 157 -8.64 6.45 11.30
N PHE A 158 -7.58 6.72 10.54
CA PHE A 158 -7.07 8.08 10.37
C PHE A 158 -7.61 8.67 9.08
N ASP A 159 -8.25 9.83 9.14
CA ASP A 159 -8.56 10.63 7.97
C ASP A 159 -7.33 11.34 7.45
N LEU A 160 -7.23 11.39 6.13
CA LEU A 160 -6.20 12.13 5.42
C LEU A 160 -6.80 13.47 4.98
N MET A 161 -6.25 14.57 5.48
CA MET A 161 -6.62 15.92 5.09
C MET A 161 -5.49 16.55 4.28
N VAL A 162 -5.78 17.02 3.06
CA VAL A 162 -4.80 17.64 2.16
C VAL A 162 -4.86 19.15 2.35
N THR A 163 -3.69 19.78 2.48
CA THR A 163 -3.54 21.23 2.63
C THR A 163 -2.77 21.82 1.44
N PRO A 164 -2.86 23.15 1.22
CA PRO A 164 -2.13 23.79 0.12
C PRO A 164 -0.63 23.47 0.14
N PRO A 165 -0.01 23.09 -0.99
CA PRO A 165 1.42 22.74 -1.05
C PRO A 165 2.37 23.86 -0.61
N THR A 166 1.96 25.12 -0.82
CA THR A 166 2.71 26.33 -0.43
C THR A 166 2.52 26.69 1.05
N GLY A 167 1.60 26.02 1.76
CA GLY A 167 1.33 26.25 3.17
C GLY A 167 2.39 25.64 4.10
N GLY A 168 2.34 26.07 5.36
CA GLY A 168 3.08 25.46 6.47
C GLY A 168 2.48 24.11 6.91
N ALA A 169 3.10 23.50 7.92
CA ALA A 169 2.63 22.26 8.53
C ALA A 169 1.37 22.51 9.40
N ALA A 170 0.21 22.67 8.76
CA ALA A 170 -1.07 22.84 9.43
C ALA A 170 -1.69 21.50 9.86
N THR A 171 -2.36 21.49 11.02
CA THR A 171 -3.09 20.35 11.57
C THR A 171 -4.61 20.55 11.57
N THR A 172 -5.08 21.60 10.88
CA THR A 172 -6.49 21.96 10.75
C THR A 172 -6.79 22.47 9.35
N GLY A 173 -8.06 22.43 8.95
CA GLY A 173 -8.52 22.86 7.62
C GLY A 173 -8.23 21.82 6.53
N GLY A 174 -8.01 22.29 5.30
CA GLY A 174 -7.77 21.41 4.16
C GLY A 174 -9.01 20.69 3.65
N THR A 175 -8.81 19.80 2.68
CA THR A 175 -9.86 19.00 2.05
C THR A 175 -9.65 17.51 2.33
N PRO A 176 -10.73 16.72 2.53
CA PRO A 176 -10.60 15.28 2.65
C PRO A 176 -9.92 14.68 1.42
N GLY A 177 -8.85 13.92 1.64
CA GLY A 177 -8.07 13.24 0.60
C GLY A 177 -8.10 11.71 0.71
N GLY A 178 -8.68 11.15 1.78
CA GLY A 178 -8.75 9.70 1.98
C GLY A 178 -8.60 9.27 3.43
N SER A 179 -7.92 8.14 3.65
CA SER A 179 -7.59 7.67 5.01
C SER A 179 -6.24 6.98 5.03
N VAL A 180 -5.71 6.80 6.23
CA VAL A 180 -4.49 6.05 6.49
C VAL A 180 -4.79 4.91 7.44
N VAL A 181 -4.26 3.74 7.11
CA VAL A 181 -4.19 2.59 8.02
C VAL A 181 -2.73 2.42 8.39
N PHE A 182 -2.45 2.40 9.69
CA PHE A 182 -1.14 2.02 10.20
C PHE A 182 -1.23 0.55 10.63
N GLY A 183 -1.03 -0.34 9.65
CA GLY A 183 -1.12 -1.78 9.87
C GLY A 183 0.06 -2.30 10.68
N GLN A 184 -0.13 -3.35 11.46
CA GLN A 184 0.97 -4.05 12.11
C GLN A 184 1.27 -5.35 11.36
N VAL A 185 2.53 -5.52 10.99
CA VAL A 185 3.06 -6.79 10.47
C VAL A 185 4.11 -7.29 11.46
N GLY A 186 3.72 -8.23 12.30
CA GLY A 186 4.45 -8.56 13.52
C GLY A 186 4.57 -7.32 14.42
N ALA A 187 5.80 -6.94 14.77
CA ALA A 187 6.06 -5.75 15.59
C ALA A 187 6.23 -4.45 14.77
N VAL A 188 6.25 -4.52 13.43
CA VAL A 188 6.52 -3.36 12.58
C VAL A 188 5.21 -2.69 12.18
N THR A 189 5.16 -1.37 12.32
CA THR A 189 4.02 -0.58 11.83
C THR A 189 4.25 -0.12 10.41
N VAL A 190 3.34 -0.47 9.50
CA VAL A 190 3.40 -0.18 8.08
C VAL A 190 2.29 0.81 7.71
N PRO A 191 2.62 2.03 7.26
CA PRO A 191 1.63 2.95 6.75
C PRO A 191 1.09 2.51 5.38
N LEU A 192 -0.23 2.53 5.27
CA LEU A 192 -0.97 2.33 4.03
C LEU A 192 -1.92 3.51 3.83
N PHE A 193 -1.60 4.38 2.87
CA PHE A 193 -2.42 5.54 2.55
C PHE A 193 -3.40 5.16 1.44
N LEU A 194 -4.69 5.35 1.71
CA LEU A 194 -5.78 5.11 0.78
C LEU A 194 -6.28 6.47 0.28
N ILE A 195 -6.02 6.77 -0.98
CA ILE A 195 -6.39 8.03 -1.61
C ILE A 195 -7.83 7.94 -2.10
N ARG A 196 -8.64 8.93 -1.75
CA ARG A 196 -10.06 9.05 -2.14
C ARG A 196 -10.39 10.52 -2.37
N GLU A 197 -9.90 11.06 -3.47
CA GLU A 197 -10.18 12.44 -3.87
C GLU A 197 -11.57 12.55 -4.51
N SER A 198 -11.97 11.55 -5.29
CA SER A 198 -13.31 11.45 -5.87
C SER A 198 -13.67 9.99 -6.22
N ALA A 199 -14.89 9.75 -6.72
CA ALA A 199 -15.29 8.44 -7.23
C ALA A 199 -14.44 7.97 -8.43
N THR A 200 -13.79 8.91 -9.13
CA THR A 200 -12.93 8.67 -10.30
C THR A 200 -11.48 9.06 -10.06
N SER A 201 -11.10 9.48 -8.86
CA SER A 201 -9.72 9.74 -8.46
C SER A 201 -9.44 9.12 -7.10
N PHE A 202 -8.77 7.96 -7.11
CA PHE A 202 -8.52 7.16 -5.93
C PHE A 202 -7.23 6.37 -6.11
N GLY A 203 -6.70 5.83 -5.02
CA GLY A 203 -5.40 5.16 -5.07
C GLY A 203 -5.01 4.50 -3.77
N LEU A 204 -3.85 3.87 -3.80
CA LEU A 204 -3.25 3.21 -2.65
C LEU A 204 -1.74 3.42 -2.69
N ARG A 205 -1.15 3.70 -1.53
CA ARG A 205 0.28 3.94 -1.37
C ARG A 205 0.81 3.17 -0.17
N LEU A 206 1.77 2.28 -0.42
CA LEU A 206 2.50 1.51 0.59
C LEU A 206 3.80 2.25 0.95
N TYR A 207 4.12 2.28 2.24
CA TYR A 207 5.25 3.03 2.76
C TYR A 207 6.29 2.06 3.32
N ALA A 208 7.53 2.20 2.89
CA ALA A 208 8.68 1.51 3.45
C ALA A 208 9.69 2.54 3.99
N PRO A 209 10.45 2.25 5.06
CA PRO A 209 11.45 3.19 5.57
C PRO A 209 12.48 3.58 4.49
N GLN A 210 12.73 4.88 4.34
CA GLN A 210 13.81 5.38 3.47
C GLN A 210 15.14 5.28 4.23
N SER A 211 15.71 4.08 4.24
CA SER A 211 16.93 3.71 4.96
C SER A 211 17.68 2.63 4.20
N PRO A 212 18.99 2.43 4.41
CA PRO A 212 19.77 1.44 3.67
C PRO A 212 19.12 0.06 3.65
N LEU A 213 18.94 -0.50 2.45
CA LEU A 213 18.34 -1.82 2.23
C LEU A 213 19.44 -2.81 1.83
N ALA A 214 19.83 -3.68 2.75
CA ALA A 214 20.85 -4.69 2.46
C ALA A 214 20.29 -5.82 1.57
N PRO A 215 21.10 -6.40 0.66
CA PRO A 215 20.80 -7.69 0.04
C PRO A 215 20.46 -8.73 1.11
N GLY A 216 19.43 -9.54 0.87
CA GLY A 216 18.93 -10.49 1.86
C GLY A 216 17.79 -9.98 2.75
N ALA A 217 17.65 -8.66 2.93
CA ALA A 217 16.63 -8.09 3.82
C ALA A 217 15.19 -8.37 3.33
N ALA A 218 15.01 -8.43 2.01
CA ALA A 218 13.73 -8.71 1.37
C ALA A 218 13.56 -10.19 0.96
N ASP A 219 14.50 -11.08 1.30
CA ASP A 219 14.47 -12.47 0.84
C ASP A 219 13.20 -13.20 1.26
N GLY A 220 12.65 -13.98 0.33
CA GLY A 220 11.45 -14.77 0.55
C GLY A 220 10.61 -14.93 -0.70
N ARG A 221 9.52 -15.69 -0.56
CA ARG A 221 8.50 -15.88 -1.58
C ARG A 221 7.26 -15.09 -1.22
N PHE A 222 6.72 -14.38 -2.19
CA PHE A 222 5.58 -13.49 -2.01
C PHE A 222 4.43 -13.93 -2.89
N ALA A 223 3.22 -13.99 -2.34
CA ALA A 223 2.01 -13.93 -3.14
C ALA A 223 1.78 -12.49 -3.59
N THR A 224 1.50 -12.26 -4.86
CA THR A 224 1.31 -10.92 -5.41
C THR A 224 -0.11 -10.70 -5.94
N ALA A 225 -0.54 -9.44 -5.94
CA ALA A 225 -1.78 -8.98 -6.55
C ALA A 225 -1.52 -7.66 -7.29
N THR A 226 -1.90 -7.61 -8.55
CA THR A 226 -1.65 -6.47 -9.43
C THR A 226 -2.83 -5.53 -9.46
N SER A 227 -2.57 -4.26 -9.77
CA SER A 227 -3.61 -3.27 -10.03
C SER A 227 -4.55 -3.62 -11.19
N ALA A 228 -4.17 -4.55 -12.06
CA ALA A 228 -5.00 -5.02 -13.17
C ALA A 228 -5.97 -6.14 -12.75
N GLY A 229 -6.01 -6.52 -11.47
CA GLY A 229 -6.88 -7.59 -10.99
C GLY A 229 -6.37 -8.98 -11.36
N THR A 230 -5.05 -9.18 -11.32
CA THR A 230 -4.41 -10.49 -11.46
C THR A 230 -3.62 -10.84 -10.21
N HIS A 231 -3.45 -12.13 -9.94
CA HIS A 231 -2.61 -12.63 -8.85
C HIS A 231 -1.39 -13.35 -9.42
N GLY A 232 -0.32 -13.39 -8.66
CA GLY A 232 0.95 -13.98 -9.08
C GLY A 232 1.82 -14.40 -7.91
N THR A 233 3.10 -14.55 -8.18
CA THR A 233 4.15 -14.78 -7.21
C THR A 233 5.39 -13.98 -7.54
N ALA A 234 6.12 -13.57 -6.51
CA ALA A 234 7.47 -13.07 -6.64
C ALA A 234 8.42 -13.82 -5.70
N SER A 235 9.69 -13.87 -6.05
CA SER A 235 10.74 -14.32 -5.14
C SER A 235 11.92 -13.37 -5.16
N VAL A 236 12.48 -13.12 -3.97
CA VAL A 236 13.71 -12.35 -3.78
C VAL A 236 14.71 -13.27 -3.09
N MET A 237 15.93 -13.34 -3.63
CA MET A 237 17.02 -14.15 -3.07
C MET A 237 18.36 -13.44 -3.30
N GLY A 238 18.87 -12.76 -2.28
CA GLY A 238 20.05 -11.91 -2.42
C GLY A 238 19.81 -10.83 -3.48
N THR A 239 20.54 -10.86 -4.58
CA THR A 239 20.32 -9.93 -5.71
C THR A 239 19.44 -10.49 -6.82
N ALA A 240 18.97 -11.74 -6.72
CA ALA A 240 18.07 -12.32 -7.71
C ALA A 240 16.62 -11.94 -7.42
N PHE A 241 15.88 -11.59 -8.47
CA PHE A 241 14.45 -11.35 -8.43
C PHE A 241 13.74 -12.19 -9.49
N ASP A 242 12.64 -12.82 -9.11
CA ASP A 242 11.71 -13.46 -10.03
C ASP A 242 10.32 -12.87 -9.80
N LEU A 243 9.64 -12.50 -10.88
CA LEU A 243 8.26 -12.04 -10.88
C LEU A 243 7.47 -12.82 -11.92
N ASP A 244 6.65 -13.76 -11.46
CA ASP A 244 5.85 -14.64 -12.31
C ASP A 244 6.70 -15.33 -13.41
N GLY A 245 7.90 -15.79 -13.06
CA GLY A 245 8.85 -16.44 -13.98
C GLY A 245 9.70 -15.46 -14.82
N SER A 246 9.44 -14.15 -14.71
CA SER A 246 10.33 -13.13 -15.29
C SER A 246 11.48 -12.85 -14.34
N THR A 247 12.71 -12.98 -14.81
CA THR A 247 13.90 -12.78 -13.99
C THR A 247 14.38 -11.34 -13.99
N GLY A 248 15.00 -10.92 -12.89
CA GLY A 248 15.70 -9.65 -12.76
C GLY A 248 16.86 -9.70 -11.76
N VAL A 249 17.71 -8.68 -11.81
CA VAL A 249 18.82 -8.47 -10.87
C VAL A 249 18.59 -7.17 -10.11
N LEU A 250 18.62 -7.26 -8.79
CA LEU A 250 18.39 -6.15 -7.87
C LEU A 250 19.68 -5.37 -7.61
N ALA A 251 19.64 -4.08 -7.95
CA ALA A 251 20.54 -3.07 -7.42
C ALA A 251 19.86 -2.38 -6.23
N TYR A 252 20.42 -2.57 -5.04
CA TYR A 252 19.90 -2.01 -3.79
C TYR A 252 20.25 -0.54 -3.62
N ASP A 253 19.42 0.16 -2.85
CA ASP A 253 19.54 1.60 -2.59
C ASP A 253 19.62 2.44 -3.88
N SER A 254 18.80 2.06 -4.88
CA SER A 254 18.74 2.68 -6.20
C SER A 254 17.28 2.87 -6.64
N PRO A 255 16.86 4.09 -7.04
CA PRO A 255 17.68 5.31 -7.19
C PRO A 255 18.00 6.01 -5.87
N VAL A 256 17.39 5.59 -4.75
CA VAL A 256 17.57 6.17 -3.41
C VAL A 256 17.61 5.07 -2.35
N LEU A 257 18.08 5.40 -1.14
CA LEU A 257 18.09 4.46 -0.01
C LEU A 257 16.71 3.84 0.21
N GLY A 258 16.64 2.54 0.44
CA GLY A 258 15.38 1.83 0.71
C GLY A 258 14.67 1.28 -0.53
N VAL A 259 15.07 1.72 -1.73
CA VAL A 259 14.53 1.23 -3.01
C VAL A 259 15.49 0.22 -3.63
N ALA A 260 14.95 -0.90 -4.12
CA ALA A 260 15.69 -1.82 -4.99
C ALA A 260 15.25 -1.64 -6.44
N GLN A 261 16.20 -1.40 -7.35
CA GLN A 261 15.96 -1.35 -8.78
C GLN A 261 16.21 -2.75 -9.37
N SER A 262 15.19 -3.32 -10.01
CA SER A 262 15.33 -4.56 -10.79
C SER A 262 15.64 -4.22 -12.25
N ALA A 263 16.64 -4.88 -12.81
CA ALA A 263 16.97 -4.86 -14.24
C ALA A 263 16.77 -6.27 -14.85
N GLY A 264 16.42 -6.35 -16.12
CA GLY A 264 16.16 -7.63 -16.82
C GLY A 264 14.72 -7.70 -17.34
N THR A 265 14.17 -8.91 -17.43
CA THR A 265 12.78 -9.10 -17.89
C THR A 265 11.75 -8.66 -16.85
N ALA A 266 12.09 -8.73 -15.55
CA ALA A 266 11.29 -8.17 -14.46
C ALA A 266 11.77 -6.76 -14.08
N ALA A 267 11.98 -5.87 -15.07
CA ALA A 267 12.43 -4.51 -14.84
C ALA A 267 11.40 -3.68 -14.06
N GLY A 268 11.89 -2.90 -13.10
CA GLY A 268 11.04 -2.04 -12.26
C GLY A 268 11.70 -1.68 -10.94
N GLN A 269 10.93 -1.07 -10.04
CA GLN A 269 11.38 -0.64 -8.71
C GLN A 269 10.60 -1.34 -7.62
N LEU A 270 11.26 -1.61 -6.50
CA LEU A 270 10.70 -2.31 -5.37
C LEU A 270 10.97 -1.56 -4.07
N ILE A 271 9.97 -1.53 -3.20
CA ILE A 271 10.14 -1.19 -1.78
C ILE A 271 9.71 -2.37 -0.92
N HIS A 272 10.37 -2.56 0.22
CA HIS A 272 10.10 -3.66 1.13
C HIS A 272 9.91 -3.17 2.57
N THR A 273 8.89 -3.69 3.25
CA THR A 273 8.65 -3.41 4.67
C THR A 273 7.99 -4.60 5.36
N ALA A 274 8.67 -5.17 6.35
CA ALA A 274 8.12 -6.22 7.23
C ALA A 274 7.45 -7.41 6.51
N GLY A 275 7.97 -7.86 5.37
CA GLY A 275 7.36 -8.95 4.59
C GLY A 275 6.28 -8.50 3.60
N LEU A 276 6.05 -7.20 3.46
CA LEU A 276 5.30 -6.60 2.35
C LEU A 276 6.24 -6.10 1.28
N LEU A 277 5.80 -6.21 0.03
CA LEU A 277 6.52 -5.76 -1.15
C LEU A 277 5.62 -4.83 -1.95
N GLY A 278 6.13 -3.65 -2.31
CA GLY A 278 5.51 -2.75 -3.28
C GLY A 278 6.34 -2.76 -4.55
N ILE A 279 5.76 -3.23 -5.66
CA ILE A 279 6.45 -3.36 -6.94
C ILE A 279 5.87 -2.35 -7.91
N LEU A 280 6.74 -1.58 -8.56
CA LEU A 280 6.43 -0.68 -9.65
C LEU A 280 7.12 -1.20 -10.92
N PRO A 281 6.48 -2.11 -11.68
CA PRO A 281 7.01 -2.61 -12.94
C PRO A 281 7.21 -1.48 -13.96
N ASP A 282 8.20 -1.62 -14.84
CA ASP A 282 8.38 -0.68 -15.96
C ASP A 282 7.41 -0.96 -17.12
N ALA A 283 6.85 -2.18 -17.18
CA ALA A 283 5.84 -2.58 -18.16
C ALA A 283 4.72 -3.40 -17.52
N GLY A 284 3.52 -3.34 -18.10
CA GLY A 284 2.35 -4.11 -17.64
C GLY A 284 1.53 -3.36 -16.59
N ALA A 285 1.32 -3.99 -15.42
CA ALA A 285 0.53 -3.39 -14.34
C ALA A 285 1.25 -2.18 -13.72
N ALA A 286 0.52 -1.12 -13.40
CA ALA A 286 1.07 0.10 -12.82
C ALA A 286 1.60 -0.08 -11.38
N PHE A 287 1.09 -1.07 -10.66
CA PHE A 287 1.54 -1.40 -9.30
C PHE A 287 1.17 -2.84 -8.95
N GLN A 288 1.99 -3.46 -8.10
CA GLN A 288 1.68 -4.76 -7.51
C GLN A 288 2.02 -4.77 -6.02
N LEU A 289 1.12 -5.34 -5.23
CA LEU A 289 1.35 -5.63 -3.81
C LEU A 289 1.81 -7.07 -3.68
N GLY A 290 2.82 -7.31 -2.85
CA GLY A 290 3.27 -8.62 -2.45
C GLY A 290 3.17 -8.79 -0.94
N ILE A 291 2.81 -9.99 -0.50
CA ILE A 291 2.88 -10.42 0.89
C ILE A 291 3.72 -11.69 0.98
N ARG A 292 4.64 -11.73 1.95
CA ARG A 292 5.50 -12.89 2.19
C ARG A 292 4.67 -14.02 2.79
N ASN A 293 4.74 -15.19 2.14
CA ASN A 293 4.11 -16.42 2.62
C ASN A 293 4.85 -16.99 3.84
#